data_AF-A0AA35XL38-F1
#
_entry.id   AF-A0AA35XL38-F1
#
_cell.length_a   1.000
_cell.length_b   1.000
_cell.length_c   1.000
_cell.angle_alpha   90.00
_cell.angle_beta   90.00
_cell.angle_gamma   90.00
#
_symmetry.space_group_name_H-M   'P 1'
#
loop_
_entity.id
_entity.type
_entity.pdbx_description
1 polymer ?
#
loop_
_entity_poly.entity_id
_entity_poly.type
_entity_poly.pdbx_seq_one_letter_code
_entity_poly.pdbx_strand_id
1 'polypeptide(L)'
;MANAIRALAMDAVEQARSGHPGMPMGLADVATVLFGRFLKFDPSSPDWPDRDRFVLSNGHGSMLLYALLYLTGYPDIDIDEIRNFRQLGSRTAGHPEYGVAAGIETTTGPLGQGLANAVGMALAERSMAARFGSELVDHHTYVVCGDGCLMEGISQEAISLAGHLRLDRLIVLYDSNDISIDGPTSLASPTTLARVSNPPVGIRSASTATIPRPSRRPSLQPRPSPGPR
;
A
#
# COMPACT_ATOMS: atom_id res chain seq x y z
N MET A 1 19.43 -1.71 5.50
CA MET A 1 18.35 -1.80 4.50
C MET A 1 17.54 -0.51 4.43
N ALA A 2 16.87 -0.03 5.49
CA ALA A 2 16.10 1.23 5.45
C ALA A 2 16.90 2.46 4.97
N ASN A 3 18.15 2.62 5.39
CA ASN A 3 18.98 3.74 4.92
C ASN A 3 19.34 3.67 3.42
N ALA A 4 19.29 2.49 2.80
CA ALA A 4 19.44 2.38 1.34
C ALA A 4 18.23 3.00 0.63
N ILE A 5 17.01 2.75 1.13
CA ILE A 5 15.79 3.41 0.64
C ILE A 5 15.91 4.93 0.80
N ARG A 6 16.36 5.40 1.96
CA ARG A 6 16.56 6.85 2.21
C ARG A 6 17.55 7.47 1.22
N ALA A 7 18.70 6.82 1.01
CA ALA A 7 19.71 7.29 0.08
C ALA A 7 19.19 7.33 -1.37
N LEU A 8 18.60 6.23 -1.85
CA LEU A 8 18.03 6.18 -3.19
C LEU A 8 16.96 7.25 -3.41
N ALA A 9 16.07 7.45 -2.43
CA ALA A 9 15.00 8.44 -2.54
C ALA A 9 15.52 9.88 -2.57
N MET A 10 16.43 10.25 -1.66
CA MET A 10 16.95 11.62 -1.60
C MET A 10 17.83 11.94 -2.82
N ASP A 11 18.69 10.99 -3.25
CA ASP A 11 19.62 11.19 -4.36
C ASP A 11 18.89 11.26 -5.71
N ALA A 12 17.87 10.41 -5.93
CA ALA A 12 17.09 10.44 -7.17
C ALA A 12 16.25 11.72 -7.30
N VAL A 13 15.68 12.21 -6.19
CA VAL A 13 14.95 13.48 -6.16
C VAL A 13 15.88 14.66 -6.46
N GLU A 14 17.08 14.68 -5.86
CA GLU A 14 18.09 15.71 -6.11
C GLU A 14 18.53 15.70 -7.58
N GLN A 15 18.84 14.52 -8.12
CA GLN A 15 19.23 14.34 -9.51
C GLN A 15 18.16 14.83 -10.49
N ALA A 16 16.88 14.53 -10.22
CA ALA A 16 15.76 14.98 -11.03
C ALA A 16 15.40 16.46 -10.81
N ARG A 17 15.91 17.08 -9.74
CA ARG A 17 15.48 18.41 -9.22
C ARG A 17 13.96 18.50 -9.04
N SER A 18 13.33 17.38 -8.72
CA SER A 18 11.88 17.21 -8.68
C SER A 18 11.50 15.95 -7.90
N GLY A 19 10.49 16.04 -7.04
CA GLY A 19 9.92 14.89 -6.33
C GLY A 19 9.72 15.11 -4.85
N HIS A 20 9.39 14.03 -4.12
CA HIS A 20 8.97 14.08 -2.73
C HIS A 20 9.84 13.12 -1.89
N PRO A 21 10.90 13.61 -1.24
CA PRO A 21 11.83 12.75 -0.48
C PRO A 21 11.31 12.42 0.92
N GLY A 22 10.48 13.29 1.51
CA GLY A 22 10.04 13.19 2.91
C GLY A 22 9.31 11.88 3.24
N MET A 23 8.23 11.57 2.50
CA MET A 23 7.44 10.35 2.74
C MET A 23 8.28 9.07 2.57
N PRO A 24 9.05 8.86 1.47
CA PRO A 24 9.92 7.70 1.34
C PRO A 24 10.91 7.53 2.50
N MET A 25 11.48 8.63 2.99
CA MET A 25 12.43 8.61 4.10
C MET A 25 11.76 8.28 5.44
N GLY A 26 10.54 8.78 5.67
CA GLY A 26 9.75 8.51 6.87
C GLY A 26 9.30 7.05 6.96
N LEU A 27 8.86 6.47 5.83
CA LEU A 27 8.36 5.09 5.79
C LEU A 27 9.42 4.02 5.55
N ALA A 28 10.68 4.38 5.35
CA ALA A 28 11.75 3.43 5.00
C ALA A 28 11.86 2.23 5.97
N ASP A 29 11.71 2.46 7.28
CA ASP A 29 11.78 1.38 8.28
C ASP A 29 10.57 0.44 8.19
N VAL A 30 9.36 1.00 8.08
CA VAL A 30 8.11 0.22 7.93
C VAL A 30 8.16 -0.61 6.65
N ALA A 31 8.54 0.01 5.53
CA ALA A 31 8.66 -0.66 4.25
C ALA A 31 9.71 -1.78 4.27
N THR A 32 10.87 -1.54 4.89
CA THR A 32 11.91 -2.55 5.08
C THR A 32 11.39 -3.76 5.84
N VAL A 33 10.63 -3.54 6.92
CA VAL A 33 10.05 -4.64 7.70
C VAL A 33 8.96 -5.36 6.91
N LEU A 34 8.08 -4.63 6.22
CA LEU A 34 7.01 -5.22 5.39
C LEU A 34 7.61 -6.14 4.32
N PHE A 35 8.46 -5.60 3.44
CA PHE A 35 9.04 -6.33 2.31
C PHE A 35 10.06 -7.39 2.75
N GLY A 36 10.77 -7.15 3.86
CA GLY A 36 11.79 -8.09 4.34
C GLY A 36 11.26 -9.25 5.19
N ARG A 37 10.03 -9.16 5.72
CA ARG A 37 9.52 -10.15 6.70
C ARG A 37 8.09 -10.62 6.50
N PHE A 38 7.23 -9.87 5.81
CA PHE A 38 5.79 -10.13 5.82
C PHE A 38 5.19 -10.31 4.43
N LEU A 39 5.61 -9.49 3.46
CA LEU A 39 5.05 -9.50 2.13
C LEU A 39 5.42 -10.80 1.41
N LYS A 40 4.41 -11.51 0.90
CA LYS A 40 4.57 -12.71 0.07
C LYS A 40 4.64 -12.32 -1.40
N PHE A 41 5.83 -12.28 -1.98
CA PHE A 41 6.03 -11.89 -3.39
C PHE A 41 7.25 -12.61 -3.99
N ASP A 42 7.31 -12.64 -5.32
CA ASP A 42 8.45 -13.15 -6.07
C ASP A 42 8.80 -12.16 -7.20
N PRO A 43 9.93 -11.44 -7.11
CA PRO A 43 10.39 -10.51 -8.16
C PRO A 43 10.60 -11.17 -9.52
N SER A 44 10.87 -12.48 -9.55
CA SER A 44 11.06 -13.24 -10.79
C SER A 44 9.75 -13.72 -11.42
N SER A 45 8.65 -13.71 -10.66
CA SER A 45 7.28 -14.01 -11.14
C SER A 45 6.30 -12.95 -10.61
N PRO A 46 6.41 -11.70 -11.10
CA PRO A 46 5.60 -10.59 -10.62
C PRO A 46 4.11 -10.72 -10.95
N ASP A 47 3.75 -11.62 -11.87
CA ASP A 47 2.39 -11.96 -12.27
C ASP A 47 1.81 -13.15 -11.51
N TRP A 48 2.56 -13.76 -10.57
CA TRP A 48 2.11 -14.88 -9.75
C TRP A 48 0.72 -14.60 -9.15
N PRO A 49 -0.31 -15.42 -9.45
CA PRO A 49 -1.69 -15.12 -9.06
C PRO A 49 -1.92 -14.96 -7.56
N ASP A 50 -1.19 -15.72 -6.74
CA ASP A 50 -1.39 -15.78 -5.29
C ASP A 50 -0.37 -14.91 -4.51
N ARG A 51 0.34 -14.00 -5.17
CA ARG A 51 1.18 -13.00 -4.46
C ARG A 51 0.34 -12.07 -3.58
N ASP A 52 0.93 -11.54 -2.51
CA ASP A 52 0.37 -10.41 -1.79
C ASP A 52 0.40 -9.15 -2.67
N ARG A 53 -0.60 -8.28 -2.50
CA ARG A 53 -0.75 -7.06 -3.29
C ARG A 53 -0.29 -5.89 -2.45
N PHE A 54 0.55 -5.04 -3.03
CA PHE A 54 1.03 -3.83 -2.39
C PHE A 54 0.59 -2.60 -3.19
N VAL A 55 -0.11 -1.68 -2.52
CA VAL A 55 -0.55 -0.42 -3.12
C VAL A 55 0.03 0.77 -2.37
N LEU A 56 0.65 1.70 -3.09
CA LEU A 56 1.13 2.97 -2.56
C LEU A 56 0.08 4.06 -2.81
N SER A 57 -0.92 4.20 -1.95
CA SER A 57 -2.01 5.17 -2.18
C SER A 57 -1.56 6.62 -2.10
N ASN A 58 -0.57 6.92 -1.27
CA ASN A 58 0.15 8.20 -1.25
C ASN A 58 1.23 8.21 -2.34
N GLY A 59 0.81 8.07 -3.60
CA GLY A 59 1.67 7.82 -4.76
C GLY A 59 2.74 8.89 -5.03
N HIS A 60 2.67 10.06 -4.39
CA HIS A 60 3.69 11.11 -4.51
C HIS A 60 5.07 10.66 -3.99
N GLY A 61 5.10 9.74 -3.01
CA GLY A 61 6.33 9.11 -2.51
C GLY A 61 6.79 7.93 -3.36
N SER A 62 6.66 8.02 -4.68
CA SER A 62 6.93 6.95 -5.65
C SER A 62 8.32 6.33 -5.53
N MET A 63 9.32 7.14 -5.14
CA MET A 63 10.68 6.64 -4.88
C MET A 63 10.76 5.58 -3.78
N LEU A 64 9.80 5.52 -2.85
CA LEU A 64 9.71 4.41 -1.91
C LEU A 64 9.50 3.08 -2.65
N LEU A 65 8.51 3.05 -3.55
CA LEU A 65 8.19 1.86 -4.34
C LEU A 65 9.34 1.51 -5.29
N TYR A 66 9.88 2.48 -6.03
CA TYR A 66 10.99 2.20 -6.96
C TYR A 66 12.23 1.68 -6.24
N ALA A 67 12.58 2.26 -5.08
CA ALA A 67 13.69 1.75 -4.27
C ALA A 67 13.44 0.31 -3.79
N LEU A 68 12.21 -0.03 -3.40
CA LEU A 68 11.85 -1.40 -3.01
C LEU A 68 11.93 -2.37 -4.19
N LEU A 69 11.40 -2.00 -5.35
CA LEU A 69 11.46 -2.83 -6.56
C LEU A 69 12.92 -3.09 -6.97
N TYR A 70 13.76 -2.05 -6.99
CA TYR A 70 15.20 -2.18 -7.23
C TYR A 70 15.88 -3.10 -6.19
N LEU A 71 15.72 -2.82 -4.90
CA LEU A 71 16.43 -3.53 -3.83
C LEU A 71 15.98 -4.98 -3.67
N THR A 72 14.77 -5.30 -4.11
CA THR A 72 14.24 -6.68 -4.11
C THR A 72 14.53 -7.43 -5.40
N GLY A 73 15.05 -6.76 -6.44
CA GLY A 73 15.52 -7.41 -7.67
C GLY A 73 14.45 -7.56 -8.75
N TYR A 74 13.46 -6.66 -8.82
CA TYR A 74 12.58 -6.61 -9.97
C TYR A 74 13.38 -6.22 -11.23
N PRO A 75 13.28 -6.99 -12.33
CA PRO A 75 14.16 -6.83 -13.48
C PRO A 75 13.93 -5.52 -14.26
N ASP A 76 12.74 -4.94 -14.14
CA ASP A 76 12.37 -3.71 -14.85
C ASP A 76 12.95 -2.44 -14.21
N ILE A 77 13.46 -2.51 -12.98
CA ILE A 77 13.97 -1.36 -12.24
C ILE A 77 15.42 -1.64 -11.82
N ASP A 78 16.36 -1.17 -12.63
CA ASP A 78 17.78 -1.16 -12.29
C ASP A 78 18.21 0.21 -11.72
N ILE A 79 19.51 0.37 -11.47
CA ILE A 79 20.06 1.62 -10.93
C ILE A 79 19.96 2.80 -11.92
N ASP A 80 19.95 2.53 -13.22
CA ASP A 80 19.84 3.58 -14.24
C ASP A 80 18.41 4.08 -14.35
N GLU A 81 17.41 3.21 -14.19
CA GLU A 81 16.02 3.63 -14.01
C GLU A 81 15.84 4.50 -12.77
N ILE A 82 16.50 4.19 -11.65
CA ILE A 82 16.48 5.07 -10.46
C ILE A 82 17.12 6.44 -10.74
N ARG A 83 18.24 6.47 -11.47
CA ARG A 83 18.90 7.74 -11.87
C ARG A 83 18.05 8.56 -12.84
N ASN A 84 17.21 7.90 -13.65
CA ASN A 84 16.31 8.52 -14.61
C ASN A 84 14.94 8.86 -14.03
N PHE A 85 14.81 8.94 -12.70
CA PHE A 85 13.58 9.37 -12.03
C PHE A 85 13.01 10.65 -12.66
N ARG A 86 11.72 10.58 -13.02
CA ARG A 86 10.94 11.67 -13.67
C ARG A 86 11.45 12.11 -15.04
N GLN A 87 12.30 11.33 -15.70
CA GLN A 87 12.75 11.63 -17.06
C GLN A 87 11.83 11.00 -18.11
N LEU A 88 11.72 11.64 -19.28
CA LEU A 88 10.90 11.15 -20.37
C LEU A 88 11.39 9.77 -20.83
N GLY A 89 10.47 8.80 -20.91
CA GLY A 89 10.75 7.44 -21.36
C GLY A 89 11.32 6.51 -20.27
N SER A 90 11.56 7.01 -19.05
CA SER A 90 11.92 6.16 -17.92
C SER A 90 10.69 5.46 -17.32
N ARG A 91 10.93 4.31 -16.69
CA ARG A 91 9.92 3.57 -15.93
C ARG A 91 9.65 4.15 -14.54
N THR A 92 10.54 5.00 -14.03
CA THR A 92 10.41 5.64 -12.70
C THR A 92 9.74 7.01 -12.84
N ALA A 93 8.45 6.99 -13.21
CA ALA A 93 7.62 8.17 -13.37
C ALA A 93 7.42 8.96 -12.06
N GLY A 94 6.86 10.17 -12.16
CA GLY A 94 6.64 11.03 -11.00
C GLY A 94 5.69 10.44 -9.95
N HIS A 95 4.75 9.61 -10.40
CA HIS A 95 3.87 8.75 -9.60
C HIS A 95 3.88 7.34 -10.23
N PRO A 96 3.59 6.26 -9.48
CA PRO A 96 3.58 4.91 -10.03
C PRO A 96 2.51 4.74 -11.12
N GLU A 97 2.87 4.09 -12.22
CA GLU A 97 2.00 3.83 -13.36
C GLU A 97 1.92 2.32 -13.63
N TYR A 98 0.70 1.76 -13.56
CA TYR A 98 0.47 0.35 -13.89
C TYR A 98 0.82 0.06 -15.35
N GLY A 99 1.48 -1.08 -15.57
CA GLY A 99 1.90 -1.54 -16.91
C GLY A 99 3.23 -0.94 -17.40
N VAL A 100 3.82 0.01 -16.68
CA VAL A 100 5.13 0.60 -17.01
C VAL A 100 6.29 -0.25 -16.47
N ALA A 101 6.14 -0.81 -15.27
CA ALA A 101 7.09 -1.75 -14.68
C ALA A 101 6.35 -2.78 -13.80
N ALA A 102 6.92 -3.99 -13.73
CA ALA A 102 6.46 -5.04 -12.84
C ALA A 102 6.50 -4.62 -11.36
N GLY A 103 5.55 -5.12 -10.57
CA GLY A 103 5.40 -4.78 -9.15
C GLY A 103 4.63 -3.49 -8.86
N ILE A 104 4.24 -2.73 -9.89
CA ILE A 104 3.29 -1.62 -9.76
C ILE A 104 1.87 -2.16 -9.98
N GLU A 105 1.15 -2.42 -8.89
CA GLU A 105 -0.19 -3.05 -8.96
C GLU A 105 -1.29 -2.12 -9.51
N THR A 106 -1.12 -0.81 -9.38
CA THR A 106 -2.10 0.17 -9.85
C THR A 106 -1.48 1.56 -10.01
N THR A 107 -2.03 2.37 -10.93
CA THR A 107 -1.64 3.77 -11.08
C THR A 107 -2.19 4.60 -9.93
N THR A 108 -1.32 5.38 -9.28
CA THR A 108 -1.69 6.25 -8.15
C THR A 108 -1.14 7.67 -8.37
N GLY A 109 -1.47 8.58 -7.45
CA GLY A 109 -1.18 10.01 -7.57
C GLY A 109 -2.37 10.83 -7.10
N PRO A 110 -3.56 10.66 -7.72
CA PRO A 110 -4.81 11.13 -7.15
C PRO A 110 -5.05 10.46 -5.78
N LEU A 111 -5.07 11.27 -4.72
CA LEU A 111 -5.11 10.79 -3.34
C LEU A 111 -6.41 9.99 -3.08
N GLY A 112 -6.33 8.99 -2.21
CA GLY A 112 -7.48 8.15 -1.80
C GLY A 112 -7.84 7.03 -2.80
N GLN A 113 -7.60 7.19 -4.10
CA GLN A 113 -7.93 6.17 -5.11
C GLN A 113 -7.16 4.86 -4.91
N GLY A 114 -5.87 4.91 -4.56
CA GLY A 114 -5.09 3.71 -4.28
C GLY A 114 -5.67 2.87 -3.12
N LEU A 115 -6.21 3.53 -2.08
CA LEU A 115 -6.93 2.87 -1.00
C LEU A 115 -8.21 2.18 -1.50
N ALA A 116 -8.99 2.83 -2.35
CA ALA A 116 -10.17 2.22 -2.96
C ALA A 116 -9.79 1.01 -3.84
N ASN A 117 -8.70 1.10 -4.61
CA ASN A 117 -8.20 0.00 -5.43
C ASN A 117 -7.78 -1.20 -4.55
N ALA A 118 -7.12 -0.94 -3.41
CA ALA A 118 -6.76 -1.98 -2.45
C ALA A 118 -8.00 -2.67 -1.83
N VAL A 119 -9.07 -1.93 -1.56
CA VAL A 119 -10.37 -2.53 -1.16
C VAL A 119 -10.90 -3.47 -2.23
N GLY A 120 -10.85 -3.05 -3.51
CA GLY A 120 -11.24 -3.89 -4.64
C GLY A 120 -10.40 -5.17 -4.76
N MET A 121 -9.08 -5.07 -4.60
CA MET A 121 -8.16 -6.22 -4.63
C MET A 121 -8.44 -7.22 -3.48
N ALA A 122 -8.69 -6.72 -2.26
CA ALA A 122 -9.05 -7.58 -1.13
C ALA A 122 -10.44 -8.24 -1.30
N LEU A 123 -11.39 -7.53 -1.92
CA LEU A 123 -12.68 -8.10 -2.28
C LEU A 123 -12.53 -9.21 -3.35
N ALA A 124 -11.67 -9.00 -4.34
CA ALA A 124 -11.37 -9.99 -5.37
C ALA A 124 -10.75 -11.26 -4.79
N GLU A 125 -9.76 -11.13 -3.89
CA GLU A 125 -9.18 -12.26 -3.13
C GLU A 125 -10.28 -13.07 -2.45
N ARG A 126 -11.10 -12.41 -1.64
CA ARG A 126 -12.16 -13.08 -0.87
C ARG A 126 -13.18 -13.78 -1.76
N SER A 127 -13.55 -13.14 -2.87
CA SER A 127 -14.47 -13.72 -3.85
C SER A 127 -13.88 -14.97 -4.49
N MET A 128 -12.60 -14.92 -4.88
CA MET A 128 -11.91 -16.06 -5.48
C MET A 128 -11.66 -17.18 -4.46
N ALA A 129 -11.27 -16.88 -3.24
CA ALA A 129 -11.10 -17.85 -2.16
C ALA A 129 -12.43 -18.56 -1.82
N ALA A 130 -13.56 -17.84 -1.84
CA ALA A 130 -14.88 -18.44 -1.64
C ALA A 130 -15.28 -19.37 -2.80
N ARG A 131 -14.82 -19.09 -4.02
CA ARG A 131 -15.15 -19.87 -5.23
C ARG A 131 -14.23 -21.07 -5.45
N PHE A 132 -12.94 -20.93 -5.17
CA PHE A 132 -11.90 -21.90 -5.52
C PHE A 132 -11.23 -22.54 -4.30
N GLY A 133 -11.50 -22.05 -3.10
CA GLY A 133 -10.92 -22.54 -1.84
C GLY A 133 -9.63 -21.80 -1.46
N SER A 134 -9.39 -21.74 -0.14
CA SER A 134 -8.22 -21.06 0.43
C SER A 134 -6.89 -21.80 0.22
N GLU A 135 -6.92 -23.00 -0.37
CA GLU A 135 -5.69 -23.70 -0.75
C GLU A 135 -5.08 -23.14 -2.04
N LEU A 136 -5.89 -22.49 -2.89
CA LEU A 136 -5.47 -21.87 -4.14
C LEU A 136 -5.37 -20.35 -4.07
N VAL A 137 -6.12 -19.73 -3.16
CA VAL A 137 -6.24 -18.27 -3.03
C VAL A 137 -6.13 -17.91 -1.55
N ASP A 138 -4.95 -17.44 -1.15
CA ASP A 138 -4.63 -17.07 0.23
C ASP A 138 -3.55 -15.98 0.27
N HIS A 139 -3.94 -14.76 -0.02
CA HIS A 139 -3.03 -13.61 -0.02
C HIS A 139 -3.65 -12.38 0.66
N HIS A 140 -2.79 -11.46 1.06
CA HIS A 140 -3.18 -10.19 1.65
C HIS A 140 -3.09 -9.06 0.63
N THR A 141 -3.82 -7.99 0.93
CA THR A 141 -3.64 -6.69 0.27
C THR A 141 -3.14 -5.69 1.30
N TYR A 142 -1.93 -5.20 1.10
CA TYR A 142 -1.33 -4.12 1.87
C TYR A 142 -1.48 -2.82 1.12
N VAL A 143 -1.89 -1.77 1.83
CA VAL A 143 -1.92 -0.42 1.28
C VAL A 143 -1.30 0.57 2.25
N VAL A 144 -0.40 1.39 1.73
CA VAL A 144 0.13 2.55 2.44
C VAL A 144 -0.70 3.75 2.05
N CYS A 145 -1.15 4.52 3.05
CA CYS A 145 -1.82 5.80 2.83
C CYS A 145 -1.28 6.85 3.80
N GLY A 146 -1.49 8.13 3.49
CA GLY A 146 -1.17 9.25 4.40
C GLY A 146 -2.40 10.12 4.63
N ASP A 147 -2.22 11.24 5.30
CA ASP A 147 -3.30 12.17 5.66
C ASP A 147 -4.16 12.58 4.47
N GLY A 148 -3.53 12.99 3.37
CA GLY A 148 -4.24 13.40 2.17
C GLY A 148 -5.18 12.33 1.61
N CYS A 149 -4.81 11.05 1.70
CA CYS A 149 -5.72 9.97 1.30
C CYS A 149 -6.94 9.85 2.21
N LEU A 150 -6.77 10.06 3.52
CA LEU A 150 -7.84 9.93 4.51
C LEU A 150 -8.73 11.18 4.62
N MET A 151 -8.24 12.32 4.13
CA MET A 151 -9.04 13.53 3.96
C MET A 151 -9.99 13.43 2.75
N GLU A 152 -9.58 12.74 1.69
CA GLU A 152 -10.42 12.51 0.51
C GLU A 152 -11.67 11.67 0.83
N GLY A 153 -12.84 12.12 0.35
CA GLY A 153 -14.13 11.49 0.63
C GLY A 153 -14.22 10.03 0.19
N ILE A 154 -13.53 9.68 -0.90
CA ILE A 154 -13.50 8.30 -1.43
C ILE A 154 -12.93 7.30 -0.42
N SER A 155 -12.03 7.74 0.47
CA SER A 155 -11.50 6.87 1.53
C SER A 155 -12.61 6.41 2.49
N GLN A 156 -13.55 7.30 2.82
CA GLN A 156 -14.67 6.98 3.70
C GLN A 156 -15.60 5.96 3.04
N GLU A 157 -15.90 6.12 1.76
CA GLU A 157 -16.71 5.17 0.99
C GLU A 157 -16.06 3.78 0.98
N ALA A 158 -14.77 3.73 0.62
CA ALA A 158 -14.00 2.50 0.51
C ALA A 158 -13.86 1.78 1.87
N ILE A 159 -13.46 2.50 2.92
CA ILE A 159 -13.27 1.94 4.27
C ILE A 159 -14.60 1.47 4.86
N SER A 160 -15.68 2.24 4.68
CA SER A 160 -17.02 1.85 5.13
C SER A 160 -17.45 0.54 4.48
N LEU A 161 -17.27 0.41 3.17
CA LEU A 161 -17.59 -0.81 2.43
C LEU A 161 -16.72 -2.00 2.87
N ALA A 162 -15.40 -1.81 2.97
CA ALA A 162 -14.48 -2.85 3.42
C ALA A 162 -14.83 -3.36 4.82
N GLY A 163 -15.23 -2.45 5.71
CA GLY A 163 -15.67 -2.78 7.05
C GLY A 163 -17.00 -3.54 7.07
N HIS A 164 -17.99 -3.07 6.31
CA HIS A 164 -19.28 -3.75 6.15
C HIS A 164 -19.12 -5.18 5.63
N LEU A 165 -18.25 -5.35 4.63
CA LEU A 165 -17.98 -6.66 4.04
C LEU A 165 -17.09 -7.52 4.95
N ARG A 166 -16.37 -6.95 5.92
CA ARG A 166 -15.39 -7.62 6.80
C ARG A 166 -14.18 -8.16 6.02
N LEU A 167 -13.55 -7.33 5.19
CA LEU A 167 -12.36 -7.70 4.43
C LEU A 167 -11.13 -7.78 5.35
N ASP A 168 -10.91 -8.94 5.96
CA ASP A 168 -9.86 -9.17 6.97
C ASP A 168 -8.45 -9.36 6.39
N ARG A 169 -8.36 -9.59 5.07
CA ARG A 169 -7.08 -9.66 4.34
C ARG A 169 -6.59 -8.30 3.83
N LEU A 170 -7.35 -7.23 4.08
CA LEU A 170 -6.94 -5.85 3.81
C LEU A 170 -6.19 -5.29 5.03
N ILE A 171 -4.96 -4.86 4.81
CA ILE A 171 -4.10 -4.24 5.83
C ILE A 171 -3.75 -2.84 5.37
N VAL A 172 -4.19 -1.83 6.15
CA VAL A 172 -3.94 -0.41 5.86
C VAL A 172 -2.87 0.11 6.82
N LEU A 173 -1.74 0.53 6.26
CA LEU A 173 -0.63 1.15 6.96
C LEU A 173 -0.70 2.67 6.74
N TYR A 174 -1.07 3.40 7.79
CA TYR A 174 -1.24 4.85 7.72
C TYR A 174 0.02 5.59 8.18
N ASP A 175 0.63 6.35 7.29
CA ASP A 175 1.73 7.28 7.58
C ASP A 175 1.21 8.48 8.39
N SER A 176 1.19 8.30 9.70
CA SER A 176 0.70 9.26 10.69
C SER A 176 1.78 10.25 11.08
N ASN A 177 2.15 11.15 10.17
CA ASN A 177 3.20 12.14 10.39
C ASN A 177 2.66 13.55 10.75
N ASP A 178 1.33 13.72 10.78
CA ASP A 178 0.61 14.95 11.15
C ASP A 178 0.94 16.18 10.27
N ILE A 179 1.48 15.97 9.07
CA ILE A 179 1.87 17.01 8.11
C ILE A 179 1.19 16.78 6.75
N SER A 180 0.64 17.85 6.18
CA SER A 180 0.25 17.94 4.78
C SER A 180 1.10 18.99 4.06
N ILE A 181 0.80 19.25 2.78
CA ILE A 181 1.54 20.24 1.98
C ILE A 181 1.48 21.64 2.62
N ASP A 182 0.32 22.01 3.17
CA ASP A 182 0.10 23.35 3.74
C ASP A 182 0.57 23.48 5.21
N GLY A 183 1.20 22.44 5.76
CA GLY A 183 1.73 22.40 7.13
C GLY A 183 1.01 21.40 8.04
N PRO A 184 0.91 21.67 9.35
CA PRO A 184 0.27 20.76 10.29
C PRO A 184 -1.17 20.42 9.92
N THR A 185 -1.53 19.15 9.96
CA THR A 185 -2.90 18.68 9.62
C THR A 185 -3.96 19.26 10.55
N SER A 186 -3.58 19.69 11.76
CA SER A 186 -4.46 20.41 12.70
C SER A 186 -5.08 21.69 12.12
N LEU A 187 -4.51 22.27 11.06
CA LEU A 187 -5.06 23.43 10.37
C LEU A 187 -6.35 23.11 9.58
N ALA A 188 -6.57 21.86 9.19
CA ALA A 188 -7.69 21.45 8.34
C ALA A 188 -8.46 20.22 8.86
N SER A 189 -7.75 19.22 9.40
CA SER A 189 -8.33 17.97 9.87
C SER A 189 -7.63 17.48 11.16
N PRO A 190 -7.99 18.03 12.33
CA PRO A 190 -7.37 17.64 13.60
C PRO A 190 -7.77 16.24 14.11
N THR A 191 -8.65 15.52 13.39
CA THR A 191 -9.25 14.24 13.83
C THR A 191 -9.13 13.10 12.81
N THR A 192 -8.20 13.19 11.85
CA THR A 192 -8.03 12.20 10.77
C THR A 192 -7.98 10.77 11.30
N LEU A 193 -7.11 10.50 12.27
CA LEU A 193 -7.00 9.19 12.94
C LEU A 193 -8.28 8.76 13.63
N ALA A 194 -8.89 9.65 14.43
CA ALA A 194 -10.07 9.33 15.22
C ALA A 194 -11.27 8.93 14.34
N ARG A 195 -11.39 9.49 13.13
CA ARG A 195 -12.42 9.13 12.15
C ARG A 195 -12.25 7.71 11.61
N VAL A 196 -11.00 7.25 11.48
CA VAL A 196 -10.67 5.99 10.79
C VAL A 196 -10.16 4.89 11.72
N SER A 197 -10.03 5.18 13.02
CA SER A 197 -9.63 4.22 14.05
C SER A 197 -10.80 3.39 14.60
N ASN A 198 -12.05 3.76 14.29
CA ASN A 198 -13.28 3.09 14.72
C ASN A 198 -14.15 2.37 13.64
N PRO A 199 -13.76 2.20 12.36
CA PRO A 199 -14.43 1.30 11.43
C PRO A 199 -13.94 -0.16 11.60
N PRO A 200 -14.64 -1.16 11.03
CA PRO A 200 -14.24 -2.57 11.11
C PRO A 200 -12.94 -2.90 10.36
N VAL A 201 -12.38 -1.95 9.61
CA VAL A 201 -11.09 -2.08 8.92
C VAL A 201 -10.01 -1.64 9.90
N GLY A 202 -9.10 -2.55 10.27
CA GLY A 202 -8.03 -2.28 11.23
C GLY A 202 -6.94 -1.35 10.67
N ILE A 203 -7.28 -0.09 10.43
CA ILE A 203 -6.33 0.96 10.04
C ILE A 203 -5.45 1.28 11.24
N ARG A 204 -4.14 1.14 11.07
CA ARG A 204 -3.16 1.38 12.13
C ARG A 204 -2.11 2.35 11.64
N SER A 205 -1.65 3.20 12.54
CA SER A 205 -0.44 3.99 12.31
C SER A 205 0.71 3.05 11.93
N ALA A 206 1.38 3.39 10.85
CA ALA A 206 2.48 2.64 10.27
C ALA A 206 3.69 2.72 11.21
N SER A 207 4.01 1.59 11.82
CA SER A 207 5.18 1.42 12.68
C SER A 207 5.70 0.01 12.50
N THR A 208 7.01 -0.18 12.73
CA THR A 208 7.65 -1.49 12.69
C THR A 208 7.02 -2.48 13.69
N ALA A 209 6.39 -1.97 14.76
CA ALA A 209 5.69 -2.78 15.76
C ALA A 209 4.23 -3.09 15.39
N THR A 210 3.63 -2.38 14.43
CA THR A 210 2.19 -2.45 14.15
C THR A 210 1.84 -3.20 12.88
N ILE A 211 2.82 -3.67 12.10
CA ILE A 211 2.57 -4.56 10.96
C ILE A 211 1.99 -5.87 11.52
N PRO A 212 0.70 -6.16 11.29
CA PRO A 212 0.09 -7.34 11.87
C PRO A 212 0.79 -8.58 11.30
N ARG A 213 1.18 -9.51 12.18
CA ARG A 213 1.55 -10.85 11.73
C ARG A 213 0.31 -11.44 11.06
N PRO A 214 0.37 -11.92 9.81
CA PRO A 214 -0.76 -12.57 9.20
C PRO A 214 -1.16 -13.75 10.09
N SER A 215 -2.32 -13.64 10.76
CA SER A 215 -2.81 -14.70 11.64
C SER A 215 -3.35 -15.82 10.76
N ARG A 216 -2.89 -17.06 10.98
CA ARG A 216 -3.68 -18.22 10.54
C ARG A 216 -5.01 -18.17 11.32
N ARG A 217 -6.13 -17.93 10.62
CA ARG A 217 -7.45 -17.85 11.26
C ARG A 217 -7.75 -19.13 12.07
N PRO A 218 -8.41 -19.02 13.24
CA PRO A 218 -9.28 -20.09 13.74
C PRO A 218 -10.45 -20.28 12.78
N SER A 219 -10.92 -21.51 12.61
CA SER A 219 -12.03 -21.86 11.72
C SER A 219 -13.24 -20.93 11.91
N LEU A 220 -13.70 -20.32 10.82
CA LEU A 220 -14.97 -19.61 10.81
C LEU A 220 -16.08 -20.63 11.08
N GLN A 221 -16.83 -20.45 12.17
CA GLN A 221 -18.07 -21.20 12.35
C GLN A 221 -19.03 -20.86 11.20
N PRO A 222 -19.66 -21.87 10.57
CA PRO A 222 -20.64 -21.64 9.52
C PRO A 222 -21.83 -20.83 10.05
N ARG A 223 -22.41 -19.98 9.19
CA ARG A 223 -23.62 -19.23 9.52
C ARG A 223 -24.74 -20.23 9.91
N PRO A 224 -25.55 -19.94 10.96
CA PRO A 224 -26.80 -20.66 11.15
C PRO A 224 -27.69 -20.41 9.93
N SER A 225 -28.26 -21.49 9.40
CA SER A 225 -29.21 -21.48 8.30
C SER A 225 -30.36 -20.50 8.61
N PRO A 226 -30.84 -19.70 7.64
CA PRO A 226 -32.07 -18.97 7.85
C PRO A 226 -33.17 -20.00 8.07
N GLY A 227 -33.78 -19.98 9.26
CA GLY A 227 -34.90 -20.86 9.59
C GLY A 227 -36.04 -20.67 8.59
N PRO A 228 -36.89 -21.70 8.39
CA PRO A 228 -38.03 -21.58 7.49
C PRO A 228 -38.94 -20.43 7.95
N ARG A 229 -39.37 -19.61 6.97
CA ARG A 229 -40.39 -18.56 7.16
C ARG A 229 -41.76 -19.17 7.38
#